data_AF-A8H620-F1
#
_entry.id   AF-A8H620-F1
#
_cell.length_a   1.000
_cell.length_b   1.000
_cell.length_c   1.000
_cell.angle_alpha   90.00
_cell.angle_beta   90.00
_cell.angle_gamma   90.00
#
_symmetry.space_group_name_H-M   'P 1'
#
loop_
_entity.id
_entity.type
_entity.pdbx_description
1 polymer ?
#
loop_
_entity_poly.entity_id
_entity_poly.type
_entity_poly.pdbx_seq_one_letter_code
_entity_poly.pdbx_strand_id
1 'polypeptide(L)'
;MNLAMQQLLAPIYTFLKCETPDSWIDEAKKPERLKGLLIDHCNCELKAAQTAMFVVRKYAVDEKSGQVLQDWAKPYADFVYSQDRDVETFLANNGKKNELAAELVGRRDFAHSDDLIAKMVRLIKEEFHHFEQVLEIMHNRGIEYQSARAGRYAKGMMKQVRTHDPVTLIDKLIVGAFIEARSCERFAKLAPHLDEELKKFYISLLRSEARHYQDYLTLAQAISDTDISDRVAHFAQVEAELISSDDEDFKFHSGSPVLS
;
A
#
# COMPACT_ATOMS: atom_id res chain seq x y z
N MET A 1 -23.11 2.25 -7.16
CA MET A 1 -22.26 1.14 -6.68
C MET A 1 -23.13 -0.10 -6.54
N ASN A 2 -22.67 -1.28 -6.98
CA ASN A 2 -23.48 -2.51 -6.85
C ASN A 2 -23.44 -3.07 -5.41
N LEU A 3 -24.34 -3.99 -5.08
CA LEU A 3 -24.48 -4.55 -3.73
C LEU A 3 -23.19 -5.24 -3.24
N ALA A 4 -22.48 -5.93 -4.14
CA ALA A 4 -21.24 -6.63 -3.79
C ALA A 4 -20.13 -5.65 -3.36
N MET A 5 -19.99 -4.51 -4.04
CA MET A 5 -19.05 -3.45 -3.65
C MET A 5 -19.44 -2.80 -2.32
N GLN A 6 -20.73 -2.57 -2.07
CA GLN A 6 -21.20 -2.06 -0.78
C GLN A 6 -20.85 -3.00 0.38
N GLN A 7 -21.02 -4.31 0.19
CA GLN A 7 -20.65 -5.30 1.20
C GLN A 7 -19.13 -5.36 1.42
N LEU A 8 -18.34 -5.23 0.36
CA LEU A 8 -16.87 -5.19 0.45
C LEU A 8 -16.38 -3.99 1.26
N LEU A 9 -16.99 -2.82 1.07
CA LEU A 9 -16.53 -1.56 1.67
C LEU A 9 -17.12 -1.28 3.05
N ALA A 10 -18.22 -1.93 3.45
CA ALA A 10 -18.86 -1.70 4.75
C ALA A 10 -17.89 -1.87 5.95
N PRO A 11 -17.02 -2.91 6.01
CA PRO A 11 -16.02 -3.02 7.07
C PRO A 11 -14.99 -1.87 7.04
N ILE A 12 -14.61 -1.41 5.85
CA ILE A 12 -13.64 -0.32 5.68
C ILE A 12 -14.22 1.00 6.20
N TYR A 13 -15.47 1.33 5.87
CA TYR A 13 -16.14 2.51 6.40
C TYR A 13 -16.37 2.46 7.92
N THR A 14 -16.44 1.26 8.50
CA THR A 14 -16.52 1.10 9.96
C THR A 14 -15.15 1.27 10.62
N PHE A 15 -14.09 0.84 9.95
CA PHE A 15 -12.72 0.89 10.43
C PHE A 15 -12.11 2.31 10.38
N LEU A 16 -12.33 3.03 9.28
CA LEU A 16 -11.89 4.41 9.10
C LEU A 16 -12.80 5.39 9.86
N LYS A 17 -12.22 6.45 10.46
CA LYS A 17 -12.98 7.43 11.25
C LYS A 17 -13.49 8.64 10.46
N CYS A 18 -13.04 8.79 9.22
CA CYS A 18 -13.55 9.76 8.28
C CYS A 18 -13.55 9.18 6.87
N GLU A 19 -14.45 9.68 6.04
CA GLU A 19 -14.38 9.41 4.60
C GLU A 19 -13.35 10.33 3.94
N THR A 20 -12.93 10.01 2.72
CA THR A 20 -12.11 10.94 1.94
C THR A 20 -12.90 12.23 1.67
N PRO A 21 -12.31 13.42 1.93
CA PRO A 21 -12.96 14.70 1.70
C PRO A 21 -13.33 14.91 0.23
N ASP A 22 -14.47 15.55 -0.02
CA ASP A 22 -14.91 15.87 -1.40
C ASP A 22 -13.91 16.81 -2.09
N SER A 23 -13.26 17.72 -1.35
CA SER A 23 -12.18 18.58 -1.85
C SER A 23 -11.03 17.78 -2.46
N TRP A 24 -10.69 16.63 -1.88
CA TRP A 24 -9.67 15.74 -2.41
C TRP A 24 -10.14 15.07 -3.72
N ILE A 25 -11.39 14.63 -3.80
CA ILE A 25 -11.98 14.04 -5.01
C ILE A 25 -12.08 15.07 -6.14
N ASP A 26 -12.46 16.29 -5.81
CA ASP A 26 -12.58 17.40 -6.74
C ASP A 26 -11.24 17.79 -7.37
N GLU A 27 -10.13 17.72 -6.63
CA GLU A 27 -8.78 17.83 -7.20
C GLU A 27 -8.38 16.56 -7.96
N ALA A 28 -8.61 15.38 -7.40
CA ALA A 28 -8.14 14.10 -7.96
C ALA A 28 -8.71 13.81 -9.36
N LYS A 29 -9.95 14.21 -9.62
CA LYS A 29 -10.61 14.00 -10.92
C LYS A 29 -10.14 14.96 -12.02
N LYS A 30 -9.37 16.00 -11.68
CA LYS A 30 -8.87 16.97 -12.65
C LYS A 30 -7.78 16.34 -13.54
N PRO A 31 -7.86 16.47 -14.88
CA PRO A 31 -6.87 15.88 -15.80
C PRO A 31 -5.42 16.29 -15.47
N GLU A 32 -5.20 17.54 -15.06
CA GLU A 32 -3.90 18.08 -14.69
C GLU A 32 -3.31 17.47 -13.40
N ARG A 33 -4.17 16.95 -12.50
CA ARG A 33 -3.77 16.28 -11.25
C ARG A 33 -3.59 14.78 -11.44
N LEU A 34 -4.35 14.17 -12.36
CA LEU A 34 -4.38 12.73 -12.56
C LEU A 34 -3.00 12.15 -12.92
N LYS A 35 -2.19 12.87 -13.73
CA LYS A 35 -0.81 12.47 -14.04
C LYS A 35 0.03 12.30 -12.77
N GLY A 36 0.04 13.31 -11.90
CA GLY A 36 0.79 13.27 -10.65
C GLY A 36 0.27 12.21 -9.69
N LEU A 37 -1.05 12.00 -9.67
CA LEU A 37 -1.70 10.99 -8.85
C LEU A 37 -1.32 9.56 -9.27
N LEU A 38 -1.29 9.26 -10.58
CA LEU A 38 -0.85 7.96 -11.09
C LEU A 38 0.64 7.70 -10.79
N ILE A 39 1.49 8.71 -10.94
CA ILE A 39 2.90 8.60 -10.55
C ILE A 39 3.01 8.26 -9.06
N ASP A 40 2.30 8.99 -8.19
CA ASP A 40 2.35 8.72 -6.75
C ASP A 40 1.75 7.36 -6.37
N HIS A 41 0.63 6.96 -6.99
CA HIS A 41 0.03 5.64 -6.84
C HIS A 41 1.03 4.54 -7.21
N CYS A 42 1.68 4.62 -8.37
CA CYS A 42 2.71 3.67 -8.79
C CYS A 42 3.84 3.58 -7.74
N ASN A 43 4.30 4.72 -7.21
CA ASN A 43 5.29 4.72 -6.14
C ASN A 43 4.74 4.10 -4.84
N CYS A 44 3.45 4.26 -4.52
CA CYS A 44 2.81 3.66 -3.35
C CYS A 44 2.80 2.14 -3.38
N GLU A 45 2.46 1.52 -4.52
CA GLU A 45 2.47 0.04 -4.63
C GLU A 45 3.87 -0.51 -4.39
N LEU A 46 4.89 0.14 -4.97
CA LEU A 46 6.28 -0.26 -4.74
C LEU A 46 6.70 -0.08 -3.27
N LYS A 47 6.29 1.03 -2.63
CA LYS A 47 6.60 1.27 -1.20
C LYS A 47 5.89 0.25 -0.30
N ALA A 48 4.67 -0.19 -0.64
CA ALA A 48 3.94 -1.21 0.09
C ALA A 48 4.69 -2.55 0.04
N ALA A 49 5.06 -3.00 -1.17
CA ALA A 49 5.88 -4.18 -1.38
C ALA A 49 7.20 -4.12 -0.57
N GLN A 50 7.96 -3.02 -0.71
CA GLN A 50 9.24 -2.85 -0.01
C GLN A 50 9.09 -2.84 1.52
N THR A 51 8.00 -2.25 2.04
CA THR A 51 7.72 -2.22 3.48
C THR A 51 7.39 -3.60 4.02
N ALA A 52 6.55 -4.37 3.31
CA ALA A 52 6.26 -5.76 3.66
C ALA A 52 7.52 -6.63 3.61
N MET A 53 8.38 -6.46 2.60
CA MET A 53 9.66 -7.16 2.51
C MET A 53 10.58 -6.85 3.69
N PHE A 54 10.64 -5.58 4.10
CA PHE A 54 11.38 -5.19 5.29
C PHE A 54 10.85 -5.88 6.55
N VAL A 55 9.53 -5.96 6.72
CA VAL A 55 8.89 -6.65 7.86
C VAL A 55 9.27 -8.14 7.86
N VAL A 56 9.10 -8.84 6.73
CA VAL A 56 9.45 -10.26 6.63
C VAL A 56 10.93 -10.49 6.94
N ARG A 57 11.82 -9.73 6.30
CA ARG A 57 13.28 -9.85 6.51
C ARG A 57 13.68 -9.59 7.96
N LYS A 58 13.08 -8.58 8.60
CA LYS A 58 13.46 -8.20 9.96
C LYS A 58 12.95 -9.20 11.00
N TYR A 59 11.74 -9.71 10.85
CA TYR A 59 11.01 -10.41 11.90
C TYR A 59 10.79 -11.90 11.63
N ALA A 60 10.59 -12.28 10.37
CA ALA A 60 10.03 -13.58 10.05
C ALA A 60 11.08 -14.58 9.56
N VAL A 61 12.12 -14.17 8.84
CA VAL A 61 13.02 -15.10 8.15
C VAL A 61 14.48 -15.02 8.61
N ASP A 62 15.22 -16.10 8.36
CA ASP A 62 16.69 -16.11 8.54
C ASP A 62 17.42 -15.20 7.55
N GLU A 63 18.73 -15.01 7.76
CA GLU A 63 19.55 -14.11 6.94
C GLU A 63 19.57 -14.54 5.45
N LYS A 64 19.70 -15.84 5.19
CA LYS A 64 19.75 -16.39 3.83
C LYS A 64 18.45 -16.12 3.06
N SER A 65 17.31 -16.40 3.68
CA SER A 65 15.98 -16.12 3.13
C SER A 65 15.73 -14.61 2.99
N GLY A 66 16.31 -13.82 3.91
CA GLY A 66 16.36 -12.37 3.79
C GLY A 66 17.11 -11.87 2.56
N GLN A 67 18.14 -12.59 2.09
CA GLN A 67 18.82 -12.30 0.83
C GLN A 67 17.97 -12.70 -0.37
N VAL A 68 17.31 -13.87 -0.33
CA VAL A 68 16.38 -14.31 -1.39
C VAL A 68 15.30 -13.25 -1.65
N LEU A 69 14.73 -12.66 -0.60
CA LEU A 69 13.77 -11.56 -0.74
C LEU A 69 14.41 -10.34 -1.42
N GLN A 70 15.61 -9.93 -1.02
CA GLN A 70 16.28 -8.78 -1.63
C GLN A 70 16.57 -8.99 -3.12
N ASP A 71 17.05 -10.18 -3.48
CA ASP A 71 17.32 -10.54 -4.86
C ASP A 71 16.04 -10.53 -5.71
N TRP A 72 14.91 -10.95 -5.10
CA TRP A 72 13.60 -10.89 -5.74
C TRP A 72 13.10 -9.45 -5.98
N ALA A 73 13.35 -8.52 -5.05
CA ALA A 73 13.03 -7.09 -5.23
C ALA A 73 13.97 -6.35 -6.19
N LYS A 74 15.15 -6.90 -6.46
CA LYS A 74 16.23 -6.21 -7.18
C LYS A 74 15.79 -5.61 -8.52
N PRO A 75 15.02 -6.30 -9.40
CA PRO A 75 14.58 -5.72 -10.66
C PRO A 75 13.75 -4.43 -10.49
N TYR A 76 12.90 -4.38 -9.46
CA TYR A 76 12.08 -3.21 -9.16
C TYR A 76 12.92 -2.05 -8.62
N ALA A 77 13.87 -2.35 -7.72
CA ALA A 77 14.80 -1.35 -7.20
C ALA A 77 15.68 -0.77 -8.33
N ASP A 78 16.27 -1.64 -9.15
CA ASP A 78 17.11 -1.23 -10.28
C ASP A 78 16.32 -0.35 -11.27
N PHE A 79 15.05 -0.71 -11.56
CA PHE A 79 14.17 0.12 -12.39
C PHE A 79 13.94 1.53 -11.80
N VAL A 80 13.72 1.63 -10.48
CA VAL A 80 13.45 2.91 -9.82
C VAL A 80 14.68 3.79 -9.61
N TYR A 81 15.87 3.20 -9.54
CA TYR A 81 17.12 3.95 -9.41
C TYR A 81 17.83 4.21 -10.75
N SER A 82 17.44 3.52 -11.83
CA SER A 82 18.01 3.77 -13.16
C SER A 82 17.61 5.15 -13.70
N GLN A 83 18.59 5.83 -14.31
CA GLN A 83 18.36 7.06 -15.08
C GLN A 83 17.85 6.76 -16.49
N ASP A 84 18.29 5.64 -17.09
CA ASP A 84 17.85 5.17 -18.40
C ASP A 84 16.85 4.03 -18.21
N ARG A 85 15.57 4.38 -18.05
CA ARG A 85 14.50 3.41 -17.81
C ARG A 85 13.88 2.95 -19.11
N ASP A 86 13.95 1.65 -19.34
CA ASP A 86 13.22 1.00 -20.41
C ASP A 86 11.98 0.31 -19.83
N VAL A 87 10.83 0.98 -19.93
CA VAL A 87 9.55 0.49 -19.43
C VAL A 87 9.08 -0.72 -20.21
N GLU A 88 9.27 -0.73 -21.54
CA GLU A 88 8.85 -1.85 -22.39
C GLU A 88 9.62 -3.12 -22.03
N THR A 89 10.95 -3.03 -21.91
CA THR A 89 11.79 -4.15 -21.49
C THR A 89 11.47 -4.61 -20.06
N PHE A 90 11.17 -3.67 -19.15
CA PHE A 90 10.79 -4.01 -17.79
C PHE A 90 9.46 -4.78 -17.73
N LEU A 91 8.45 -4.35 -18.50
CA LEU A 91 7.12 -4.98 -18.56
C LEU A 91 7.11 -6.28 -19.38
N ALA A 92 7.99 -6.44 -20.37
CA ALA A 92 8.07 -7.67 -21.17
C ALA A 92 8.44 -8.93 -20.35
N ASN A 93 9.01 -8.76 -19.14
CA ASN A 93 9.52 -9.85 -18.30
C ASN A 93 8.55 -10.31 -17.18
N ASN A 94 7.27 -9.88 -17.19
CA ASN A 94 6.29 -10.01 -16.08
C ASN A 94 6.17 -11.38 -15.41
N GLY A 95 6.19 -12.48 -16.17
CA GLY A 95 5.97 -13.82 -15.61
C GLY A 95 7.12 -14.34 -14.72
N LYS A 96 8.38 -14.05 -15.07
CA LYS A 96 9.54 -14.61 -14.36
C LYS A 96 10.01 -13.77 -13.17
N LYS A 97 9.73 -12.46 -13.16
CA LYS A 97 10.16 -11.55 -12.09
C LYS A 97 9.28 -11.59 -10.83
N ASN A 98 8.03 -12.01 -10.96
CA ASN A 98 7.08 -12.08 -9.84
C ASN A 98 7.14 -13.40 -9.05
N GLU A 99 7.97 -14.34 -9.49
CA GLU A 99 8.16 -15.62 -8.80
C GLU A 99 9.35 -15.57 -7.85
N LEU A 100 9.11 -16.00 -6.62
CA LEU A 100 10.16 -16.15 -5.62
C LEU A 100 10.98 -17.39 -5.97
N ALA A 101 12.28 -17.21 -6.16
CA ALA A 101 13.17 -18.26 -6.67
C ALA A 101 13.45 -19.40 -5.66
N ALA A 102 13.14 -19.23 -4.37
CA ALA A 102 13.38 -20.22 -3.34
C ALA A 102 12.36 -20.12 -2.19
N GLU A 103 12.15 -21.24 -1.49
CA GLU A 103 11.37 -21.27 -0.24
C GLU A 103 12.07 -20.46 0.86
N LEU A 104 11.28 -19.75 1.65
CA LEU A 104 11.77 -18.95 2.77
C LEU A 104 11.76 -19.80 4.04
N VAL A 105 12.86 -19.72 4.80
CA VAL A 105 13.00 -20.40 6.08
C VAL A 105 12.59 -19.45 7.20
N GLY A 106 11.54 -19.83 7.92
CA GLY A 106 11.05 -19.12 9.08
C GLY A 106 11.99 -19.18 10.28
N ARG A 107 12.04 -18.08 11.05
CA ARG A 107 12.75 -18.00 12.33
C ARG A 107 12.06 -18.83 13.39
N ARG A 108 12.82 -19.71 14.04
CA ARG A 108 12.31 -20.62 15.08
C ARG A 108 11.95 -19.92 16.39
N ASP A 109 12.55 -18.76 16.66
CA ASP A 109 12.32 -17.94 17.84
C ASP A 109 11.12 -16.98 17.69
N PHE A 110 10.42 -17.01 16.56
CA PHE A 110 9.23 -16.21 16.32
C PHE A 110 8.05 -17.12 15.93
N ALA A 111 7.13 -17.34 16.86
CA ALA A 111 6.02 -18.28 16.71
C ALA A 111 5.09 -18.00 15.51
N HIS A 112 4.99 -16.73 15.08
CA HIS A 112 4.13 -16.32 13.96
C HIS A 112 4.89 -16.18 12.63
N SER A 113 6.10 -16.75 12.54
CA SER A 113 6.96 -16.64 11.36
C SER A 113 6.26 -17.11 10.09
N ASP A 114 5.70 -18.33 10.09
CA ASP A 114 5.11 -18.92 8.89
C ASP A 114 3.89 -18.15 8.39
N ASP A 115 3.01 -17.70 9.30
CA ASP A 115 1.83 -16.91 8.94
C ASP A 115 2.21 -15.51 8.42
N LEU A 116 3.18 -14.86 9.08
CA LEU A 116 3.71 -13.57 8.64
C LEU A 116 4.35 -13.69 7.24
N ILE A 117 5.14 -14.74 7.00
CA ILE A 117 5.73 -15.03 5.68
C ILE A 117 4.62 -15.22 4.64
N ALA A 118 3.67 -16.12 4.90
CA ALA A 118 2.64 -16.48 3.93
C ALA A 118 1.80 -15.27 3.49
N LYS A 119 1.34 -14.47 4.46
CA LYS A 119 0.52 -13.27 4.17
C LYS A 119 1.32 -12.17 3.50
N MET A 120 2.52 -11.86 4.01
CA MET A 120 3.32 -10.77 3.46
C MET A 120 3.88 -11.10 2.08
N VAL A 121 4.35 -12.33 1.83
CA VAL A 121 4.83 -12.72 0.49
C VAL A 121 3.72 -12.63 -0.54
N ARG A 122 2.50 -13.03 -0.17
CA ARG A 122 1.33 -12.84 -1.04
C ARG A 122 1.09 -11.37 -1.34
N LEU A 123 1.06 -10.52 -0.31
CA LEU A 123 0.88 -9.07 -0.47
C LEU A 123 1.98 -8.51 -1.39
N ILE A 124 3.25 -8.82 -1.15
CA ILE A 124 4.37 -8.32 -1.97
C ILE A 124 4.18 -8.69 -3.46
N LYS A 125 3.75 -9.91 -3.76
CA LYS A 125 3.45 -10.33 -5.14
C LYS A 125 2.31 -9.50 -5.75
N GLU A 126 1.23 -9.31 -4.98
CA GLU A 126 0.06 -8.54 -5.42
C GLU A 126 0.45 -7.07 -5.65
N GLU A 127 1.26 -6.47 -4.78
CA GLU A 127 1.72 -5.08 -4.94
C GLU A 127 2.73 -4.87 -6.08
N PHE A 128 3.64 -5.81 -6.32
CA PHE A 128 4.47 -5.75 -7.52
C PHE A 128 3.65 -5.86 -8.79
N HIS A 129 2.59 -6.68 -8.78
CA HIS A 129 1.68 -6.76 -9.91
C HIS A 129 0.89 -5.46 -10.10
N HIS A 130 0.38 -4.85 -9.03
CA HIS A 130 -0.28 -3.55 -9.10
C HIS A 130 0.67 -2.47 -9.64
N PHE A 131 1.91 -2.43 -9.14
CA PHE A 131 2.96 -1.52 -9.65
C PHE A 131 3.12 -1.62 -11.17
N GLU A 132 3.23 -2.85 -11.69
CA GLU A 132 3.35 -3.11 -13.13
C GLU A 132 2.12 -2.65 -13.91
N GLN A 133 0.92 -2.89 -13.39
CA GLN A 133 -0.33 -2.45 -14.02
C GLN A 133 -0.44 -0.92 -14.09
N VAL A 134 -0.11 -0.22 -13.00
CA VAL A 134 -0.09 1.25 -13.01
C VAL A 134 0.97 1.75 -13.99
N LEU A 135 2.15 1.14 -14.01
CA LEU A 135 3.24 1.51 -14.91
C LEU A 135 2.86 1.32 -16.39
N GLU A 136 2.17 0.22 -16.72
CA GLU A 136 1.65 -0.04 -18.07
C GLU A 136 0.60 1.01 -18.49
N ILE A 137 -0.36 1.33 -17.61
CA ILE A 137 -1.36 2.38 -17.87
C ILE A 137 -0.66 3.74 -18.06
N MET A 138 0.33 4.07 -17.24
CA MET A 138 1.11 5.30 -17.38
C MET A 138 1.82 5.35 -18.73
N HIS A 139 2.49 4.27 -19.12
CA HIS A 139 3.20 4.16 -20.39
C HIS A 139 2.27 4.35 -21.59
N ASN A 140 1.12 3.67 -21.60
CA ASN A 140 0.11 3.78 -22.66
C ASN A 140 -0.49 5.19 -22.77
N ARG A 141 -0.41 5.98 -21.70
CA ARG A 141 -0.86 7.38 -21.63
C ARG A 141 0.25 8.40 -21.86
N GLY A 142 1.47 7.96 -22.21
CA GLY A 142 2.63 8.84 -22.39
C GLY A 142 3.05 9.53 -21.08
N ILE A 143 2.76 8.93 -19.93
CA ILE A 143 3.17 9.41 -18.61
C ILE A 143 4.48 8.72 -18.24
N GLU A 144 5.57 9.47 -18.27
CA GLU A 144 6.86 8.99 -17.80
C GLU A 144 6.82 8.75 -16.29
N TYR A 145 7.39 7.62 -15.86
CA TYR A 145 7.60 7.37 -14.44
C TYR A 145 8.54 8.44 -13.87
N GLN A 146 8.22 8.92 -12.66
CA GLN A 146 9.11 9.75 -11.87
C GLN A 146 9.12 9.27 -10.42
N SER A 147 10.28 9.36 -9.77
CA SER A 147 10.34 9.15 -8.33
C SER A 147 9.63 10.31 -7.64
N ALA A 148 8.57 10.01 -6.89
CA ALA A 148 7.82 11.00 -6.14
C ALA A 148 8.34 11.12 -4.71
N ARG A 149 8.51 12.35 -4.21
CA ARG A 149 8.74 12.57 -2.78
C ARG A 149 7.52 12.07 -2.01
N ALA A 150 7.77 11.27 -0.97
CA ALA A 150 6.70 10.79 -0.10
C ALA A 150 6.01 11.96 0.63
N GLY A 151 4.68 11.96 0.60
CA GLY A 151 3.84 12.89 1.37
C GLY A 151 3.90 12.65 2.88
N ARG A 152 3.11 13.43 3.63
CA ARG A 152 3.15 13.41 5.11
C ARG A 152 2.43 12.22 5.76
N TYR A 153 1.52 11.55 5.05
CA TYR A 153 0.59 10.54 5.62
C TYR A 153 1.30 9.39 6.34
N ALA A 154 2.00 8.52 5.59
CA ALA A 154 2.68 7.36 6.18
C ALA A 154 3.71 7.77 7.23
N LYS A 155 4.44 8.88 7.01
CA LYS A 155 5.38 9.44 8.00
C LYS A 155 4.66 9.88 9.28
N GLY A 156 3.49 10.51 9.17
CA GLY A 156 2.65 10.93 10.29
C GLY A 156 2.20 9.76 11.13
N MET A 157 1.71 8.69 10.49
CA MET A 157 1.34 7.44 11.16
C MET A 157 2.55 6.80 11.85
N MET A 158 3.68 6.69 11.15
CA MET A 158 4.89 6.06 11.68
C MET A 158 5.51 6.79 12.88
N LYS A 159 5.25 8.10 13.06
CA LYS A 159 5.69 8.84 14.26
C LYS A 159 5.03 8.33 15.56
N GLN A 160 3.88 7.68 15.45
CA GLN A 160 3.14 7.18 16.60
C GLN A 160 3.60 5.78 17.02
N VAL A 161 4.37 5.08 16.18
CA VAL A 161 4.83 3.70 16.41
C VAL A 161 5.75 3.62 17.63
N ARG A 162 5.45 2.68 18.54
CA ARG A 162 6.29 2.37 19.72
C ARG A 162 7.62 1.75 19.28
N THR A 163 8.65 1.83 20.15
CA THR A 163 10.05 1.58 19.76
C THR A 163 10.67 0.28 20.30
N HIS A 164 9.91 -0.57 20.99
CA HIS A 164 10.39 -1.86 21.49
C HIS A 164 9.62 -3.00 20.83
N ASP A 165 10.26 -4.15 20.60
CA ASP A 165 9.57 -5.33 20.06
C ASP A 165 8.91 -6.12 21.22
N PRO A 166 7.74 -6.77 21.01
CA PRO A 166 7.02 -6.92 19.74
C PRO A 166 6.09 -5.74 19.40
N VAL A 167 5.90 -4.77 20.29
CA VAL A 167 4.92 -3.69 20.11
C VAL A 167 5.19 -2.79 18.91
N THR A 168 6.46 -2.68 18.48
CA THR A 168 6.85 -2.00 17.23
C THR A 168 6.27 -2.69 16.01
N LEU A 169 6.36 -4.03 15.95
CA LEU A 169 5.83 -4.81 14.83
C LEU A 169 4.30 -4.72 14.80
N ILE A 170 3.63 -4.89 15.95
CA ILE A 170 2.18 -4.76 16.08
C ILE A 170 1.71 -3.40 15.56
N ASP A 171 2.35 -2.31 15.99
CA ASP A 171 2.01 -0.96 15.53
C ASP A 171 2.21 -0.77 14.03
N LYS A 172 3.31 -1.30 13.47
CA LYS A 172 3.56 -1.22 12.01
C LYS A 172 2.53 -1.98 11.20
N LEU A 173 2.07 -3.12 11.69
CA LEU A 173 1.00 -3.90 11.05
C LEU A 173 -0.33 -3.14 11.10
N ILE A 174 -0.67 -2.51 12.24
CA ILE A 174 -1.86 -1.65 12.34
C ILE A 174 -1.76 -0.46 11.37
N VAL A 175 -0.59 0.19 11.27
CA VAL A 175 -0.37 1.27 10.30
C VAL A 175 -0.56 0.76 8.86
N GLY A 176 -0.04 -0.43 8.53
CA GLY A 176 -0.30 -1.11 7.25
C GLY A 176 -1.79 -1.24 6.99
N ALA A 177 -2.56 -1.75 7.94
CA ALA A 177 -4.02 -1.88 7.80
C ALA A 177 -4.72 -0.55 7.47
N PHE A 178 -4.31 0.56 8.09
CA PHE A 178 -4.87 1.89 7.77
C PHE A 178 -4.49 2.40 6.38
N ILE A 179 -3.27 2.13 5.92
CA ILE A 179 -2.85 2.51 4.56
C ILE A 179 -3.71 1.78 3.53
N GLU A 180 -3.83 0.45 3.62
CA GLU A 180 -4.61 -0.38 2.68
C GLU A 180 -6.11 -0.03 2.73
N ALA A 181 -6.67 0.15 3.93
CA ALA A 181 -8.07 0.52 4.08
C ALA A 181 -8.37 1.89 3.46
N ARG A 182 -7.49 2.88 3.64
CA ARG A 182 -7.64 4.20 3.03
C ARG A 182 -7.45 4.14 1.51
N SER A 183 -6.49 3.36 1.02
CA SER A 183 -6.31 3.11 -0.42
C SER A 183 -7.59 2.55 -1.04
N CYS A 184 -8.16 1.51 -0.44
CA CYS A 184 -9.41 0.90 -0.88
C CYS A 184 -10.57 1.91 -0.95
N GLU A 185 -10.75 2.72 0.11
CA GLU A 185 -11.82 3.74 0.15
C GLU A 185 -11.62 4.83 -0.92
N ARG A 186 -10.38 5.29 -1.13
CA ARG A 186 -10.05 6.28 -2.16
C ARG A 186 -10.24 5.75 -3.57
N PHE A 187 -9.81 4.53 -3.86
CA PHE A 187 -10.07 3.89 -5.15
C PHE A 187 -11.57 3.80 -5.42
N ALA A 188 -12.36 3.37 -4.42
CA ALA A 188 -13.80 3.24 -4.56
C ALA A 188 -14.50 4.60 -4.78
N LYS A 189 -14.09 5.65 -4.06
CA LYS A 189 -14.65 6.99 -4.22
C LYS A 189 -14.25 7.66 -5.52
N LEU A 190 -13.00 7.46 -5.98
CA LEU A 190 -12.49 8.13 -7.16
C LEU A 190 -12.93 7.46 -8.47
N ALA A 191 -12.99 6.12 -8.51
CA ALA A 191 -13.28 5.36 -9.73
C ALA A 191 -14.52 5.82 -10.53
N PRO A 192 -15.67 6.20 -9.93
CA PRO A 192 -16.83 6.71 -10.68
C PRO A 192 -16.59 8.00 -11.48
N HIS A 193 -15.52 8.73 -11.17
CA HIS A 193 -15.16 10.02 -11.80
C HIS A 193 -14.07 9.88 -12.88
N LEU A 194 -13.53 8.68 -13.07
CA LEU A 194 -12.45 8.42 -14.02
C LEU A 194 -13.01 7.87 -15.34
N ASP A 195 -12.16 7.88 -16.37
CA ASP A 195 -12.43 7.19 -17.63
C ASP A 195 -12.59 5.67 -17.42
N GLU A 196 -13.18 4.99 -18.42
CA GLU A 196 -13.57 3.58 -18.29
C GLU A 196 -12.40 2.61 -18.06
N GLU A 197 -11.18 2.94 -18.50
CA GLU A 197 -10.00 2.11 -18.24
C GLU A 197 -9.59 2.22 -16.77
N LEU A 198 -9.36 3.44 -16.29
CA LEU A 198 -8.94 3.67 -14.89
C LEU A 198 -10.01 3.28 -13.89
N LYS A 199 -11.29 3.53 -14.20
CA LYS A 199 -12.41 3.09 -13.37
C LYS A 199 -12.41 1.58 -13.17
N LYS A 200 -12.24 0.80 -14.24
CA LYS A 200 -12.18 -0.66 -14.15
C LYS A 200 -10.95 -1.11 -13.37
N PHE A 201 -9.81 -0.49 -13.62
CA PHE A 201 -8.57 -0.78 -12.92
C PHE A 201 -8.71 -0.53 -11.41
N TYR A 202 -9.14 0.66 -10.97
CA TYR A 202 -9.31 0.99 -9.55
C TYR A 202 -10.37 0.11 -8.86
N ILE A 203 -11.46 -0.26 -9.56
CA ILE A 203 -12.43 -1.21 -9.02
C ILE A 203 -11.81 -2.61 -8.86
N SER A 204 -10.90 -3.01 -9.75
CA SER A 204 -10.24 -4.32 -9.68
C SER A 204 -9.31 -4.47 -8.47
N LEU A 205 -8.72 -3.36 -8.00
CA LEU A 205 -7.83 -3.33 -6.82
C LEU A 205 -8.60 -3.54 -5.50
N LEU A 206 -9.86 -3.14 -5.42
CA LEU A 206 -10.61 -3.08 -4.14
C LEU A 206 -10.58 -4.39 -3.36
N ARG A 207 -10.59 -5.54 -4.04
CA ARG A 207 -10.60 -6.85 -3.37
C ARG A 207 -9.24 -7.20 -2.76
N SER A 208 -8.12 -6.88 -3.40
CA SER A 208 -6.79 -7.09 -2.80
C SER A 208 -6.62 -6.18 -1.61
N GLU A 209 -6.86 -4.87 -1.77
CA GLU A 209 -6.78 -3.87 -0.71
C GLU A 209 -7.60 -4.23 0.54
N ALA A 210 -8.86 -4.63 0.35
CA ALA A 210 -9.72 -5.04 1.45
C ALA A 210 -9.21 -6.30 2.16
N ARG A 211 -8.53 -7.21 1.47
CA ARG A 211 -7.88 -8.36 2.11
C ARG A 211 -6.59 -7.96 2.81
N HIS A 212 -5.76 -7.12 2.19
CA HIS A 212 -4.50 -6.66 2.78
C HIS A 212 -4.75 -5.99 4.14
N TYR A 213 -5.75 -5.11 4.21
CA TYR A 213 -6.15 -4.48 5.48
C TYR A 213 -6.51 -5.54 6.55
N GLN A 214 -7.29 -6.55 6.19
CA GLN A 214 -7.71 -7.62 7.11
C GLN A 214 -6.53 -8.50 7.53
N ASP A 215 -5.64 -8.85 6.60
CA ASP A 215 -4.45 -9.64 6.85
C ASP A 215 -3.49 -8.91 7.80
N TYR A 216 -3.30 -7.61 7.62
CA TYR A 216 -2.52 -6.77 8.53
C TYR A 216 -3.09 -6.76 9.96
N LEU A 217 -4.40 -6.55 10.13
CA LEU A 217 -5.03 -6.57 11.46
C LEU A 217 -4.98 -7.96 12.10
N THR A 218 -5.20 -9.01 11.31
CA THR A 218 -5.14 -10.39 11.78
C THR A 218 -3.75 -10.71 12.31
N LEU A 219 -2.70 -10.34 11.58
CA LEU A 219 -1.31 -10.50 12.03
C LEU A 219 -1.01 -9.66 13.28
N ALA A 220 -1.46 -8.41 13.31
CA ALA A 220 -1.25 -7.53 14.46
C ALA A 220 -1.86 -8.12 15.74
N GLN A 221 -3.08 -8.64 15.66
CA GLN A 221 -3.74 -9.26 16.80
C GLN A 221 -3.12 -10.62 17.16
N ALA A 222 -2.71 -11.42 16.18
CA ALA A 222 -2.09 -12.72 16.43
C ALA A 222 -0.77 -12.60 17.20
N ILE A 223 0.03 -11.56 16.90
CA ILE A 223 1.32 -11.29 17.56
C ILE A 223 1.13 -10.62 18.94
N SER A 224 -0.02 -10.01 19.19
CA SER A 224 -0.32 -9.29 20.43
C SER A 224 -0.93 -10.22 21.48
N ASP A 225 -0.34 -10.27 22.67
CA ASP A 225 -0.89 -11.03 23.80
C ASP A 225 -2.19 -10.41 24.36
N THR A 226 -2.44 -9.14 24.05
CA THR A 226 -3.63 -8.39 24.48
C THR A 226 -4.46 -7.94 23.29
N ASP A 227 -5.70 -7.52 23.56
CA ASP A 227 -6.57 -6.90 22.57
C ASP A 227 -5.92 -5.62 21.99
N ILE A 228 -5.97 -5.46 20.67
CA ILE A 228 -5.36 -4.31 19.97
C ILE A 228 -6.33 -3.13 19.75
N SER A 229 -7.60 -3.21 20.21
CA SER A 229 -8.65 -2.25 19.85
C SER A 229 -8.32 -0.83 20.28
N ASP A 230 -7.76 -0.65 21.48
CA ASP A 230 -7.32 0.68 21.95
C ASP A 230 -6.23 1.25 21.03
N ARG A 231 -5.36 0.38 20.53
CA ARG A 231 -4.28 0.79 19.64
C ARG A 231 -4.78 1.14 18.25
N VAL A 232 -5.70 0.35 17.73
CA VAL A 232 -6.42 0.64 16.49
C VAL A 232 -7.19 1.96 16.61
N ALA A 233 -7.89 2.19 17.72
CA ALA A 233 -8.62 3.43 17.96
C ALA A 233 -7.70 4.66 18.00
N HIS A 234 -6.52 4.55 18.62
CA HIS A 234 -5.49 5.60 18.58
C HIS A 234 -5.07 5.93 17.14
N PHE A 235 -4.68 4.92 16.36
CA PHE A 235 -4.27 5.13 14.97
C PHE A 235 -5.40 5.65 14.09
N ALA A 236 -6.65 5.25 14.36
CA ALA A 236 -7.82 5.74 13.63
C ALA A 236 -8.01 7.25 13.79
N GLN A 237 -7.72 7.80 14.97
CA GLN A 237 -7.78 9.25 15.19
C GLN A 237 -6.66 9.98 14.46
N VAL A 238 -5.43 9.46 14.54
CA VAL A 238 -4.27 10.04 13.86
C VAL A 238 -4.46 10.03 12.34
N GLU A 239 -4.98 8.92 11.80
CA GLU A 239 -5.28 8.75 10.39
C GLU A 239 -6.34 9.75 9.92
N ALA A 240 -7.44 9.87 10.66
CA ALA A 240 -8.51 10.80 10.32
C ALA A 240 -8.06 12.26 10.37
N GLU A 241 -7.20 12.63 11.31
CA GLU A 241 -6.59 13.96 11.37
C GLU A 241 -5.71 14.23 10.14
N LEU A 242 -4.89 13.26 9.72
CA LEU A 242 -4.03 13.40 8.53
C LEU A 242 -4.84 13.54 7.23
N ILE A 243 -5.96 12.82 7.12
CA ILE A 243 -6.84 12.84 5.95
C ILE A 243 -7.72 14.09 5.89
N SER A 244 -8.20 14.57 7.04
CA SER A 244 -9.16 15.68 7.10
C SER A 244 -8.49 17.06 7.15
N SER A 245 -7.25 17.15 7.64
CA SER A 245 -6.54 18.42 7.73
C SER A 245 -5.97 18.87 6.38
N ASP A 246 -5.78 20.19 6.27
CA ASP A 246 -5.22 20.84 5.09
C ASP A 246 -3.83 20.30 4.70
N ASP A 247 -3.62 20.17 3.40
CA ASP A 247 -2.40 19.66 2.78
C ASP A 247 -2.10 20.41 1.46
N GLU A 248 -0.88 20.94 1.35
CA GLU A 248 -0.40 21.64 0.16
C GLU A 248 0.25 20.69 -0.86
N ASP A 249 0.65 19.49 -0.42
CA ASP A 249 1.30 18.49 -1.27
C ASP A 249 0.28 17.42 -1.69
N PHE A 250 -0.43 17.68 -2.79
CA PHE A 250 -1.42 16.74 -3.32
C PHE A 250 -0.79 15.40 -3.71
N LYS A 251 -1.26 14.31 -3.07
CA LYS A 251 -0.76 12.93 -3.19
C LYS A 251 -1.92 11.95 -3.03
N PHE A 252 -1.68 10.68 -3.34
CA PHE A 252 -2.67 9.63 -3.23
C PHE A 252 -3.21 9.47 -1.81
N HIS A 253 -2.40 9.70 -0.76
CA HIS A 253 -2.82 9.73 0.65
C HIS A 253 -2.76 11.13 1.30
N SER A 254 -2.70 12.23 0.54
CA SER A 254 -2.66 13.58 1.13
C SER A 254 -3.96 13.93 1.87
N GLY A 255 -3.89 14.95 2.74
CA GLY A 255 -5.07 15.52 3.39
C GLY A 255 -5.97 16.32 2.45
N SER A 256 -6.82 17.19 3.01
CA SER A 256 -7.68 18.09 2.24
C SER A 256 -6.82 19.10 1.47
N PRO A 257 -6.92 19.18 0.13
CA PRO A 257 -6.11 20.12 -0.63
C PRO A 257 -6.44 21.57 -0.24
N VAL A 258 -5.41 22.39 0.00
CA VAL A 258 -5.58 23.84 0.15
C VAL A 258 -5.87 24.42 -1.23
N LEU A 259 -7.09 24.92 -1.45
CA LEU A 259 -7.46 25.58 -2.69
C LEU A 259 -6.70 26.91 -2.79
N SER A 260 -5.83 27.04 -3.79
CA SER A 260 -5.19 28.29 -4.19
C SER A 260 -6.11 29.11 -5.11
#